data_AF-A0A2V9DEX6-F1
#
_entry.id   AF-A0A2V9DEX6-F1
#
_cell.length_a   1.000
_cell.length_b   1.000
_cell.length_c   1.000
_cell.angle_alpha   90.00
_cell.angle_beta   90.00
_cell.angle_gamma   90.00
#
_symmetry.space_group_name_H-M   'P 1'
#
loop_
_entity.id
_entity.type
_entity.pdbx_description
1 polymer ?
#
loop_
_entity_poly.entity_id
_entity_poly.type
_entity_poly.pdbx_seq_one_letter_code
_entity_poly.pdbx_strand_id
1 'polypeptide(L)'
;MTTFAGIKRAGPPQAVQKLRENFYMIQVALAETPSADWKRLFYDAQQSPPADFPPRAVEISGAVLRFRSEAASVEAKLTWIDRWIERANQKEAALGGRLDEERRRRREEMAREQHELAELNARWSKL
;
A
#
# COMPACT_ATOMS: atom_id res chain seq x y z
N MET A 1 -2.05 14.28 14.17
CA MET A 1 -2.41 12.89 13.82
C MET A 1 -2.99 12.90 12.43
N THR A 2 -2.19 12.60 11.40
CA THR A 2 -2.70 12.39 10.05
C THR A 2 -3.26 10.98 9.99
N THR A 3 -4.59 10.88 9.96
CA THR A 3 -5.30 9.64 9.63
C THR A 3 -4.75 9.16 8.27
N PHE A 4 -4.11 7.99 8.23
CA PHE A 4 -3.63 7.37 6.99
C PHE A 4 -4.84 7.07 6.12
N ALA A 5 -5.26 8.04 5.30
CA ALA A 5 -6.18 7.80 4.22
C ALA A 5 -5.35 7.12 3.13
N GLY A 6 -5.36 5.78 3.09
CA GLY A 6 -4.60 5.02 2.10
C GLY A 6 -4.85 5.48 0.66
N ILE A 7 -4.01 5.03 -0.27
CA ILE A 7 -4.09 5.39 -1.68
C ILE A 7 -5.51 5.15 -2.22
N LYS A 8 -6.06 6.14 -2.94
CA LYS A 8 -7.38 6.08 -3.57
C LYS A 8 -7.37 6.75 -4.94
N ARG A 9 -8.35 6.43 -5.80
CA ARG A 9 -8.59 7.14 -7.05
C ARG A 9 -9.07 8.58 -6.77
N ALA A 10 -8.62 9.54 -7.57
CA ALA A 10 -8.91 10.97 -7.46
C ALA A 10 -9.66 11.53 -8.68
N GLY A 11 -10.53 10.73 -9.28
CA GLY A 11 -11.37 11.15 -10.39
C GLY A 11 -11.88 9.99 -11.25
N PRO A 12 -12.70 10.30 -12.26
CA PRO A 12 -13.15 9.31 -13.23
C PRO A 12 -11.98 8.81 -14.10
N PRO A 13 -12.08 7.60 -14.67
CA PRO A 13 -11.16 7.14 -15.70
C PRO A 13 -11.25 8.03 -16.94
N GLN A 14 -10.12 8.23 -17.61
CA GLN A 14 -10.01 9.00 -18.85
C GLN A 14 -9.35 8.16 -19.94
N ALA A 15 -9.95 8.12 -21.14
CA ALA A 15 -9.27 7.57 -22.29
C ALA A 15 -8.26 8.60 -22.82
N VAL A 16 -6.97 8.31 -22.68
CA VAL A 16 -5.88 9.24 -23.05
C VAL A 16 -5.27 8.95 -24.41
N GLN A 17 -5.48 7.74 -24.95
CA GLN A 17 -4.98 7.34 -26.25
C GLN A 17 -5.87 6.24 -26.85
N LYS A 18 -6.23 6.37 -28.13
CA LYS A 18 -6.81 5.26 -28.90
C LYS A 18 -5.67 4.39 -29.43
N LEU A 19 -5.69 3.10 -29.12
CA LEU A 19 -4.67 2.13 -29.54
C LEU A 19 -5.09 1.40 -30.80
N ARG A 20 -6.36 0.99 -30.87
CA ARG A 20 -7.03 0.41 -32.05
C ARG A 20 -8.54 0.58 -31.93
N GLU A 21 -9.31 -0.01 -32.84
CA GLU A 21 -10.77 0.01 -32.77
C GLU A 21 -11.27 -0.53 -31.43
N ASN A 22 -12.14 0.25 -30.79
CA ASN A 22 -12.70 -0.01 -29.47
C ASN A 22 -11.69 -0.31 -28.34
N PHE A 23 -10.41 0.05 -28.49
CA PHE A 23 -9.37 -0.26 -27.51
C PHE A 23 -8.51 0.96 -27.19
N TYR A 24 -8.38 1.27 -25.90
CA TYR A 24 -7.85 2.54 -25.41
C TYR A 24 -6.81 2.33 -24.31
N MET A 25 -5.89 3.28 -24.21
CA MET A 25 -5.14 3.52 -22.99
C MET A 25 -6.02 4.34 -22.04
N ILE A 26 -6.33 3.77 -20.89
CA ILE A 26 -7.10 4.39 -19.83
C ILE A 26 -6.14 4.91 -18.77
N GLN A 27 -6.40 6.12 -18.30
CA GLN A 27 -5.68 6.78 -17.23
C GLN A 27 -6.61 7.07 -16.07
N VAL A 28 -6.12 6.92 -14.85
CA VAL A 28 -6.84 7.23 -13.62
C VAL A 28 -5.91 7.98 -12.68
N ALA A 29 -6.34 9.15 -12.21
CA ALA A 29 -5.61 9.90 -11.19
C ALA A 29 -5.73 9.22 -9.82
N LEU A 30 -4.67 9.27 -9.03
CA LEU A 30 -4.62 8.90 -7.62
C LEU A 30 -4.58 10.15 -6.74
N ALA A 31 -5.05 10.03 -5.51
CA ALA A 31 -5.06 11.15 -4.55
C ALA A 31 -3.65 11.57 -4.14
N GLU A 32 -2.69 10.66 -4.21
CA GLU A 32 -1.29 10.91 -3.91
C GLU A 32 -0.38 9.96 -4.71
N THR A 33 0.93 10.25 -4.72
CA THR A 33 1.92 9.39 -5.36
C THR A 33 2.22 8.18 -4.47
N PRO A 34 1.95 6.94 -4.90
CA PRO A 34 2.24 5.78 -4.07
C PRO A 34 3.74 5.58 -3.83
N SER A 35 4.08 5.14 -2.63
CA SER A 35 5.44 4.75 -2.25
C SER A 35 5.93 3.53 -3.04
N ALA A 36 7.26 3.29 -3.06
CA ALA A 36 7.81 2.11 -3.72
C ALA A 36 7.31 0.80 -3.08
N ASP A 37 7.19 0.77 -1.76
CA ASP A 37 6.69 -0.38 -1.01
C ASP A 37 5.21 -0.61 -1.25
N TRP A 38 4.40 0.45 -1.28
CA TRP A 38 3.00 0.34 -1.65
C TRP A 38 2.82 -0.26 -3.05
N LYS A 39 3.62 0.17 -4.03
CA LYS A 39 3.58 -0.39 -5.40
C LYS A 39 3.88 -1.89 -5.41
N ARG A 40 4.86 -2.35 -4.60
CA ARG A 40 5.15 -3.79 -4.45
C ARG A 40 3.93 -4.52 -3.91
N LEU A 41 3.33 -4.01 -2.82
CA LEU A 41 2.12 -4.59 -2.23
C LEU A 41 0.93 -4.63 -3.20
N PHE A 42 0.76 -3.60 -4.03
CA PHE A 42 -0.25 -3.54 -5.07
C PHE A 42 -0.06 -4.62 -6.13
N TYR A 43 1.17 -4.82 -6.63
CA TYR A 43 1.44 -5.89 -7.59
C TYR A 43 1.27 -7.27 -6.94
N ASP A 44 1.67 -7.44 -5.68
CA ASP A 44 1.47 -8.68 -4.92
C ASP A 44 -0.01 -8.96 -4.62
N ALA A 45 -0.88 -7.94 -4.67
CA ALA A 45 -2.32 -8.09 -4.49
C ALA A 45 -3.04 -8.63 -5.73
N GLN A 46 -2.37 -8.66 -6.89
CA GLN A 46 -2.89 -9.16 -8.18
C GLN A 46 -2.88 -10.69 -8.28
N GLN A 47 -3.29 -11.37 -7.20
CA GLN A 47 -3.42 -12.83 -7.18
C GLN A 47 -4.70 -13.26 -7.90
N SER A 48 -4.59 -14.29 -8.74
CA SER A 48 -5.67 -14.83 -9.58
C SER A 48 -6.44 -13.78 -10.40
N PRO A 49 -5.76 -13.00 -11.25
CA PRO A 49 -6.43 -12.00 -12.06
C PRO A 49 -7.27 -12.64 -13.19
N PRO A 50 -8.24 -11.91 -13.74
CA PRO A 50 -8.96 -12.32 -14.94
C PRO A 50 -8.01 -12.55 -16.11
N ALA A 51 -8.35 -13.49 -17.01
CA ALA A 51 -7.54 -13.78 -18.18
C ALA A 51 -7.35 -12.55 -19.11
N ASP A 52 -8.34 -11.67 -19.17
CA ASP A 52 -8.35 -10.43 -19.96
C ASP A 52 -7.70 -9.23 -19.23
N PHE A 53 -7.20 -9.44 -18.01
CA PHE A 53 -6.54 -8.42 -17.21
C PHE A 53 -5.35 -8.98 -16.41
N PRO A 54 -4.28 -9.41 -17.09
CA PRO A 54 -3.18 -10.17 -16.49
C PRO A 54 -2.40 -9.36 -15.43
N PRO A 55 -1.58 -10.02 -14.60
CA PRO A 55 -0.70 -9.32 -13.67
C PRO A 55 0.19 -8.31 -14.41
N ARG A 56 0.45 -7.17 -13.78
CA ARG A 56 1.20 -6.03 -14.33
C ARG A 56 0.59 -5.38 -15.58
N ALA A 57 -0.68 -5.63 -15.89
CA ALA A 57 -1.42 -4.88 -16.90
C ALA A 57 -1.68 -3.41 -16.50
N VAL A 58 -1.43 -3.05 -15.24
CA VAL A 58 -1.55 -1.70 -14.69
C VAL A 58 -0.17 -1.13 -14.44
N GLU A 59 0.10 0.02 -15.02
CA GLU A 59 1.32 0.80 -14.81
C GLU A 59 1.05 1.94 -13.83
N ILE A 60 1.99 2.18 -12.91
CA ILE A 60 1.92 3.26 -11.91
C ILE A 60 3.07 4.23 -12.14
N SER A 61 2.76 5.48 -12.48
CA SER A 61 3.75 6.55 -12.61
C SER A 61 3.26 7.83 -11.95
N GLY A 62 4.04 8.38 -11.02
CA GLY A 62 3.58 9.46 -10.14
C GLY A 62 2.28 9.09 -9.43
N ALA A 63 1.33 10.04 -9.38
CA ALA A 63 -0.02 9.85 -8.86
C ALA A 63 -1.01 9.38 -9.95
N VAL A 64 -0.58 8.52 -10.87
CA VAL A 64 -1.39 8.09 -12.01
C VAL A 64 -1.28 6.58 -12.24
N LEU A 65 -2.42 5.93 -12.46
CA LEU A 65 -2.56 4.57 -12.94
C LEU A 65 -2.89 4.56 -14.44
N ARG A 66 -2.27 3.66 -15.20
CA ARG A 66 -2.58 3.45 -16.61
C ARG A 66 -2.80 1.98 -16.91
N PHE A 67 -3.79 1.66 -17.74
CA PHE A 67 -4.04 0.30 -18.21
C PHE A 67 -4.75 0.32 -19.56
N ARG A 68 -4.70 -0.81 -20.27
CA ARG A 68 -5.33 -0.96 -21.58
C ARG A 68 -6.67 -1.66 -21.46
N SER A 69 -7.71 -1.13 -22.10
CA SER A 69 -9.04 -1.70 -22.05
C SER A 69 -9.91 -1.32 -23.24
N GLU A 70 -10.88 -2.17 -23.52
CA GLU A 70 -12.08 -1.79 -24.27
C GLU A 70 -12.99 -0.93 -23.42
N ALA A 71 -13.81 -0.09 -24.06
CA ALA A 71 -14.74 0.81 -23.36
C ALA A 71 -15.73 0.05 -22.46
N ALA A 72 -16.26 -1.08 -22.95
CA ALA A 72 -17.22 -1.91 -22.21
C ALA A 72 -16.61 -2.57 -20.96
N SER A 73 -15.30 -2.82 -20.94
CA SER A 73 -14.62 -3.53 -19.84
C SER A 73 -13.99 -2.61 -18.79
N VAL A 74 -14.02 -1.28 -18.99
CA VAL A 74 -13.36 -0.31 -18.09
C VAL A 74 -13.89 -0.45 -16.67
N GLU A 75 -15.20 -0.51 -16.49
CA GLU A 75 -15.84 -0.56 -15.17
C GLU A 75 -15.47 -1.84 -14.40
N ALA A 76 -15.50 -2.99 -15.09
CA ALA A 76 -15.09 -4.26 -14.50
C ALA A 76 -13.61 -4.26 -14.09
N LYS A 77 -12.72 -3.70 -14.92
CA LYS A 77 -11.28 -3.57 -14.60
C LYS A 77 -11.03 -2.59 -13.46
N LEU A 78 -11.79 -1.50 -13.38
CA LEU A 78 -11.72 -0.58 -12.24
C LEU A 78 -12.10 -1.26 -10.93
N THR A 79 -13.11 -2.14 -10.94
CA THR A 79 -13.49 -2.91 -9.75
C THR A 79 -12.34 -3.80 -9.26
N TRP A 80 -11.57 -4.39 -10.17
CA TRP A 80 -10.36 -5.15 -9.82
C TRP A 80 -9.25 -4.26 -9.28
N ILE A 81 -9.00 -3.12 -9.93
CA ILE A 81 -8.03 -2.14 -9.48
C ILE A 81 -8.35 -1.65 -8.07
N ASP A 82 -9.62 -1.35 -7.77
CA ASP A 82 -10.06 -0.89 -6.45
C ASP A 82 -9.81 -1.96 -5.38
N ARG A 83 -10.08 -3.24 -5.67
CA ARG A 83 -9.76 -4.35 -4.77
C ARG A 83 -8.26 -4.48 -4.52
N TRP A 84 -7.44 -4.28 -5.54
CA TRP A 84 -5.98 -4.33 -5.41
C TRP A 84 -5.44 -3.16 -4.61
N ILE A 85 -5.98 -1.95 -4.82
CA ILE A 85 -5.69 -0.76 -4.01
C ILE A 85 -6.03 -1.02 -2.54
N GLU A 86 -7.23 -1.55 -2.27
CA GLU A 86 -7.69 -1.83 -0.90
C GLU A 86 -6.78 -2.83 -0.19
N ARG A 87 -6.43 -3.94 -0.86
CA ARG A 87 -5.50 -4.95 -0.31
C ARG A 87 -4.10 -4.38 -0.06
N ALA A 88 -3.60 -3.53 -0.96
CA ALA A 88 -2.30 -2.88 -0.77
C ALA A 88 -2.32 -1.96 0.46
N ASN A 89 -3.37 -1.13 0.60
CA ASN A 89 -3.57 -0.27 1.77
C ASN A 89 -3.64 -1.08 3.08
N GLN A 90 -4.39 -2.19 3.09
CA GLN A 90 -4.48 -3.07 4.26
C GLN A 90 -3.12 -3.66 4.66
N LYS A 91 -2.34 -4.13 3.67
CA LYS A 91 -0.99 -4.68 3.93
C LYS A 91 -0.01 -3.61 4.42
N GLU A 92 -0.05 -2.41 3.84
CA GLU A 92 0.81 -1.30 4.27
C GLU A 92 0.49 -0.88 5.71
N ALA A 93 -0.80 -0.74 6.04
CA ALA A 93 -1.23 -0.43 7.40
C ALA A 93 -0.79 -1.51 8.42
N ALA A 94 -0.87 -2.79 8.04
CA ALA A 94 -0.41 -3.90 8.89
C ALA A 94 1.12 -3.88 9.12
N LEU A 95 1.90 -3.49 8.11
CA LEU A 95 3.36 -3.33 8.25
C LEU A 95 3.70 -2.14 9.16
N GLY A 96 3.01 -1.01 9.00
CA GLY A 96 3.16 0.16 9.87
C GLY A 96 2.86 -0.17 11.34
N GLY A 97 1.76 -0.87 11.61
CA GLY A 97 1.39 -1.31 12.95
C GLY A 97 2.43 -2.23 13.59
N ARG A 98 2.98 -3.20 12.83
CA ARG A 98 4.04 -4.10 13.33
C ARG A 98 5.32 -3.36 13.72
N LEU A 99 5.74 -2.39 12.92
CA LEU A 99 6.95 -1.59 13.20
C LEU A 99 6.79 -0.74 14.48
N ASP A 100 5.60 -0.17 14.69
CA ASP A 100 5.32 0.61 15.91
C ASP A 100 5.22 -0.27 17.16
N GLU A 101 4.64 -1.47 17.05
CA GLU A 101 4.63 -2.47 18.12
C GLU A 101 6.03 -2.95 18.49
N GLU A 102 6.89 -3.23 17.51
CA GLU A 102 8.27 -3.67 17.75
C GLU A 102 9.10 -2.59 18.43
N ARG A 103 8.97 -1.33 18.00
CA ARG A 103 9.59 -0.17 18.67
C ARG A 103 9.10 0.01 20.10
N ARG A 104 7.82 -0.28 20.37
CA ARG A 104 7.28 -0.23 21.73
C ARG A 104 7.87 -1.34 22.60
N ARG A 105 7.88 -2.58 22.12
CA ARG A 105 8.47 -3.72 22.85
C ARG A 105 9.93 -3.48 23.21
N ARG A 106 10.73 -3.00 22.26
CA ARG A 106 12.15 -2.72 22.50
C ARG A 106 12.39 -1.62 23.55
N ARG A 107 11.49 -0.63 23.63
CA ARG A 107 11.53 0.41 24.69
C ARG A 107 11.14 -0.17 26.05
N GLU A 108 10.13 -1.02 26.11
CA GLU A 108 9.71 -1.68 27.34
C GLU A 108 10.78 -2.64 27.88
N GLU A 109 11.47 -3.38 27.01
CA GLU A 109 12.60 -4.25 27.37
C GLU A 109 13.79 -3.45 27.93
N MET A 110 14.22 -2.39 27.22
CA MET A 110 15.29 -1.52 27.72
C MET A 110 14.95 -0.88 29.07
N ALA A 111 13.68 -0.50 29.29
CA ALA A 111 13.25 0.07 30.56
C ALA A 111 13.29 -0.95 31.70
N ARG A 112 12.94 -2.22 31.43
CA ARG A 112 13.05 -3.30 32.42
C ARG A 112 14.49 -3.60 32.78
N GLU A 113 15.37 -3.70 31.78
CA GLU A 113 16.80 -3.94 31.98
C GLU A 113 17.44 -2.81 32.81
N GLN A 114 17.14 -1.55 32.50
CA GLN A 114 17.58 -0.41 33.30
C GLN A 114 17.08 -0.46 34.75
N HIS A 115 15.83 -0.89 34.96
CA HIS A 115 15.27 -1.03 36.30
C HIS A 115 16.00 -2.12 37.10
N GLU A 116 16.23 -3.29 36.50
CA GLU A 116 16.96 -4.40 37.12
C GLU A 116 18.40 -4.00 37.49
N LEU A 117 19.10 -3.31 36.58
CA LEU A 117 20.44 -2.78 36.85
C LEU A 117 20.44 -1.75 37.99
N ALA A 118 19.44 -0.87 38.04
CA ALA A 118 19.30 0.10 39.12
C ALA A 118 19.06 -0.56 40.48
N GLU A 119 18.22 -1.61 40.54
CA GLU A 119 18.00 -2.39 41.75
C GLU A 119 19.27 -3.10 42.23
N LEU A 120 20.04 -3.70 41.32
CA LEU A 120 21.31 -4.35 41.63
C LEU A 120 22.34 -3.36 42.18
N ASN A 121 22.50 -2.21 41.50
CA ASN A 121 23.41 -1.15 41.95
C ASN A 121 23.01 -0.60 43.33
N ALA A 122 21.71 -0.42 43.59
CA ALA A 122 21.22 0.04 44.89
C ALA A 122 21.49 -0.97 46.02
N ARG A 123 21.47 -2.28 45.71
CA ARG A 123 21.83 -3.33 46.66
C ARG A 123 23.33 -3.34 46.95
N TRP A 124 24.16 -3.22 45.91
CA TRP A 124 25.62 -3.19 46.06
C TRP A 124 26.13 -1.93 46.79
N SER A 125 25.48 -0.78 46.63
CA SER A 125 25.84 0.44 47.34
C SER A 125 25.72 0.37 48.87
N LYS A 126 25.11 -0.69 49.41
CA LYS A 126 24.92 -0.92 50.86
C LYS A 126 25.88 -1.97 51.44
N LEU A 127 26.74 -2.57 50.61
CA LEU A 127 27.85 -3.45 51.02
C LEU A 127 29.09 -2.60 51.31
#